data_AF-A0A2N5EAQ5-F1
#
_entry.id   AF-A0A2N5EAQ5-F1
#
_cell.length_a   1.000
_cell.length_b   1.000
_cell.length_c   1.000
_cell.angle_alpha   90.00
_cell.angle_beta   90.00
_cell.angle_gamma   90.00
#
_symmetry.space_group_name_H-M   'P 1'
#
loop_
_entity.id
_entity.type
_entity.pdbx_description
1 polymer ?
#
loop_
_entity_poly.entity_id
_entity_poly.type
_entity_poly.pdbx_seq_one_letter_code
_entity_poly.pdbx_strand_id
1 'polypeptide(L)'
;MSKKTLPGVTRRQLLTFTAASAGLAAARVAGAVTLQDTPAWSPFDDSPPPTIDTQGWAFFTDDEAATVEAIADRLIPADALSIGGKEAGCAVFIDRQLAGFYGTFARLYMQGPFQPGTPEQGDQSPLVPQQRYRLGLAALDAHCRAQHQKPFRALEAAQQDAVLHDLEGGKITLDGIDATLFFTTVLQNTMEGFFADPIYGGNRDMVSWKMLGFPGARYDYRDYVSKHNQKLDLVPLSIQGSAAWKIKS
;
A
#
# COMPACT_ATOMS: atom_id res chain seq x y z
N MET A 1 -36.26 57.31 -16.34
CA MET A 1 -35.58 56.94 -15.08
C MET A 1 -34.56 55.86 -15.38
N SER A 2 -33.28 56.21 -15.43
CA SER A 2 -32.19 55.27 -15.76
C SER A 2 -31.31 55.09 -14.51
N LYS A 3 -31.26 53.88 -13.96
CA LYS A 3 -30.41 53.55 -12.80
C LYS A 3 -28.96 53.46 -13.28
N LYS A 4 -28.11 54.40 -12.85
CA LYS A 4 -26.66 54.33 -13.05
C LYS A 4 -26.08 53.20 -12.18
N THR A 5 -25.42 52.24 -12.81
CA THR A 5 -24.59 51.21 -12.17
C THR A 5 -23.34 51.83 -11.54
N LEU A 6 -22.96 51.36 -10.35
CA LEU A 6 -21.76 51.79 -9.62
C LEU A 6 -20.49 51.40 -10.39
N PRO A 7 -19.40 52.20 -10.33
CA PRO A 7 -18.18 51.92 -11.07
C PRO A 7 -17.50 50.67 -10.53
N GLY A 8 -17.39 49.64 -11.38
CA GLY A 8 -16.69 48.39 -11.06
C GLY A 8 -15.17 48.58 -11.01
N VAL A 9 -14.52 47.83 -10.12
CA VAL A 9 -13.06 47.78 -10.00
C VAL A 9 -12.45 47.34 -11.34
N THR A 10 -11.56 48.15 -11.89
CA THR A 10 -10.93 47.86 -13.19
C THR A 10 -9.73 46.92 -13.01
N ARG A 11 -9.43 46.08 -14.02
CA ARG A 11 -8.25 45.19 -14.04
C ARG A 11 -6.95 45.91 -13.71
N ARG A 12 -6.85 47.19 -14.09
CA ARG A 12 -5.70 48.05 -13.82
C ARG A 12 -5.57 48.39 -12.33
N GLN A 13 -6.68 48.65 -11.63
CA GLN A 13 -6.71 48.87 -10.18
C GLN A 13 -6.38 47.60 -9.39
N LEU A 14 -6.78 46.43 -9.90
CA LEU A 14 -6.43 45.15 -9.28
C LEU A 14 -4.91 44.90 -9.34
N LEU A 15 -4.28 45.19 -10.49
CA LEU A 15 -2.84 45.01 -10.70
C LEU A 15 -1.99 46.01 -9.90
N THR A 16 -2.44 47.24 -9.68
CA THR A 16 -1.74 48.19 -8.79
C THR A 16 -1.87 47.81 -7.31
N PHE A 17 -2.99 47.20 -6.88
CA PHE A 17 -3.13 46.71 -5.50
C PHE A 17 -2.22 45.51 -5.19
N THR A 18 -1.96 44.64 -6.18
CA THR A 18 -1.01 43.53 -6.01
C THR A 18 0.46 43.97 -5.91
N ALA A 19 0.83 45.11 -6.51
CA ALA A 19 2.19 45.64 -6.38
C ALA A 19 2.48 46.24 -4.98
N ALA A 20 1.46 46.77 -4.30
CA ALA A 20 1.61 47.38 -2.97
C ALA A 20 1.59 46.38 -1.80
N SER A 21 1.11 45.15 -2.02
CA SER A 21 1.01 44.10 -0.98
C SER A 21 2.18 43.09 -1.00
N ALA A 22 3.12 43.24 -1.93
CA ALA A 22 4.32 42.40 -2.02
C ALA A 22 5.37 42.65 -0.91
N GLY A 23 5.09 43.52 0.07
CA GLY A 23 6.02 43.88 1.15
C GLY A 23 5.87 43.11 2.46
N LEU A 24 4.85 42.25 2.61
CA LEU A 24 4.57 41.55 3.88
C LEU A 24 4.31 40.04 3.70
N ALA A 25 4.86 39.44 2.64
CA ALA A 25 5.07 38.00 2.65
C ALA A 25 6.27 37.74 3.57
N ALA A 26 5.99 37.36 4.83
CA ALA A 26 6.99 36.73 5.66
C ALA A 26 7.61 35.60 4.82
N ALA A 27 8.85 35.80 4.40
CA ALA A 27 9.62 34.78 3.72
C ALA A 27 9.68 33.60 4.69
N ARG A 28 8.82 32.59 4.47
CA ARG A 28 9.14 31.26 4.94
C ARG A 28 10.39 30.91 4.17
N VAL A 29 11.53 31.16 4.79
CA VAL A 29 12.81 30.61 4.37
C VAL A 29 12.52 29.11 4.33
N ALA A 30 12.33 28.60 3.11
CA ALA A 30 12.40 27.17 2.90
C ALA A 30 13.73 26.76 3.53
N GLY A 31 13.69 25.88 4.52
CA GLY A 31 14.88 25.34 5.18
C GLY A 31 15.64 24.43 4.21
N ALA A 32 16.03 24.99 3.07
CA ALA A 32 16.90 24.37 2.11
C ALA A 32 18.28 24.35 2.77
N VAL A 33 18.63 23.21 3.33
CA VAL A 33 19.99 22.94 3.78
C VAL A 33 20.81 22.68 2.52
N THR A 34 21.67 23.62 2.16
CA THR A 34 22.70 23.37 1.16
C THR A 34 23.77 22.52 1.83
N LEU A 35 23.80 21.22 1.49
CA LEU A 35 24.90 20.34 1.87
C LEU A 35 26.13 20.77 1.05
N GLN A 36 27.05 21.48 1.70
CA GLN A 36 28.28 21.99 1.06
C GLN A 36 29.36 20.90 0.95
N ASP A 37 29.25 19.85 1.75
CA ASP A 37 30.18 18.72 1.79
C ASP A 37 29.53 17.44 1.29
N THR A 38 30.35 16.47 0.88
CA THR A 38 29.87 15.10 0.67
C THR A 38 29.28 14.63 2.00
N PRO A 39 28.01 14.16 2.04
CA PRO A 39 27.45 13.58 3.26
C PRO A 39 28.46 12.58 3.81
N ALA A 40 28.74 12.66 5.11
CA ALA A 40 29.67 11.74 5.75
C ALA A 40 29.16 10.31 5.55
N TRP A 41 29.66 9.64 4.51
CA TRP A 41 29.37 8.24 4.28
C TRP A 41 30.24 7.47 5.28
N SER A 42 29.60 6.95 6.34
CA SER A 42 30.25 5.96 7.19
C SER A 42 29.98 4.58 6.63
N PRO A 43 31.00 3.70 6.52
CA PRO A 43 30.76 2.28 6.30
C PRO A 43 29.76 1.78 7.34
N PHE A 44 28.72 1.05 6.91
CA PHE A 44 27.65 0.56 7.79
C PHE A 44 26.82 1.67 8.49
N ASP A 45 26.69 2.86 7.86
CA ASP A 45 25.59 3.78 8.16
C ASP A 45 24.36 3.37 7.36
N ASP A 46 23.90 2.15 7.58
CA ASP A 46 22.63 1.67 7.10
C ASP A 46 21.55 2.44 7.86
N SER A 47 20.78 3.26 7.15
CA SER A 47 19.41 3.60 7.53
C SER A 47 18.51 2.49 6.97
N PRO A 48 18.37 1.34 7.65
CA PRO A 48 17.43 0.32 7.20
C PRO A 48 16.04 0.95 7.10
N PRO A 49 15.17 0.47 6.20
CA PRO A 49 13.78 0.87 6.18
C PRO A 49 13.21 0.76 7.60
N PRO A 50 12.56 1.82 8.13
CA PRO A 50 12.03 1.78 9.47
C PRO A 50 11.05 0.60 9.58
N THR A 51 11.36 -0.34 10.47
CA THR A 51 10.48 -1.47 10.76
C THR A 51 9.38 -1.01 11.70
N ILE A 52 8.12 -1.14 11.30
CA ILE A 52 6.98 -0.83 12.18
C ILE A 52 6.86 -1.96 13.21
N ASP A 53 7.47 -1.77 14.37
CA ASP A 53 7.38 -2.66 15.53
C ASP A 53 6.20 -2.27 16.45
N THR A 54 5.03 -2.04 15.86
CA THR A 54 3.82 -1.84 16.65
C THR A 54 3.36 -3.17 17.23
N GLN A 55 3.17 -3.22 18.55
CA GLN A 55 2.42 -4.32 19.16
C GLN A 55 0.94 -4.15 18.78
N GLY A 56 0.54 -4.80 17.68
CA GLY A 56 -0.83 -4.75 17.13
C GLY A 56 -0.94 -4.06 15.78
N TRP A 57 -2.18 -3.90 15.31
CA TRP A 57 -2.51 -3.27 14.03
C TRP A 57 -2.29 -1.76 14.09
N ALA A 58 -1.53 -1.23 13.12
CA ALA A 58 -1.24 0.19 13.00
C ALA A 58 -2.37 0.96 12.30
N PHE A 59 -3.09 0.30 11.39
CA PHE A 59 -4.23 0.87 10.68
C PHE A 59 -5.52 0.12 10.99
N PHE A 60 -5.59 -1.18 10.76
CA PHE A 60 -6.82 -1.95 10.88
C PHE A 60 -7.35 -2.03 12.31
N THR A 61 -8.67 -2.22 12.43
CA THR A 61 -9.24 -2.80 13.65
C THR A 61 -9.04 -4.32 13.65
N ASP A 62 -9.21 -4.97 14.80
CA ASP A 62 -9.10 -6.43 14.88
C ASP A 62 -10.07 -7.16 13.93
N ASP A 63 -11.30 -6.66 13.79
CA ASP A 63 -12.31 -7.26 12.91
C ASP A 63 -12.00 -7.07 11.42
N GLU A 64 -11.49 -5.90 11.06
CA GLU A 64 -11.03 -5.62 9.69
C GLU A 64 -9.83 -6.48 9.34
N ALA A 65 -8.84 -6.55 10.22
CA ALA A 65 -7.65 -7.35 10.01
C ALA A 65 -8.00 -8.84 9.87
N ALA A 66 -8.87 -9.38 10.74
CA ALA A 66 -9.35 -10.75 10.63
C ALA A 66 -10.10 -11.01 9.31
N THR A 67 -10.77 -10.00 8.76
CA THR A 67 -11.42 -10.09 7.45
C THR A 67 -10.40 -10.11 6.32
N VAL A 68 -9.40 -9.22 6.36
CA VAL A 68 -8.31 -9.19 5.37
C VAL A 68 -7.47 -10.47 5.41
N GLU A 69 -7.20 -11.01 6.59
CA GLU A 69 -6.56 -12.32 6.75
C GLU A 69 -7.38 -13.44 6.09
N ALA A 70 -8.70 -13.47 6.30
CA ALA A 70 -9.57 -14.46 5.67
C ALA A 70 -9.56 -14.32 4.14
N ILE A 71 -9.57 -13.10 3.60
CA ILE A 71 -9.43 -12.86 2.16
C ILE A 71 -8.07 -13.37 1.67
N ALA A 72 -6.98 -13.05 2.36
CA ALA A 72 -5.63 -13.46 1.99
C ALA A 72 -5.46 -14.98 1.93
N ASP A 73 -6.09 -15.73 2.85
CA ASP A 73 -6.08 -17.20 2.84
C ASP A 73 -6.93 -17.81 1.72
N ARG A 74 -7.92 -17.09 1.19
CA ARG A 74 -8.64 -17.53 -0.01
C ARG A 74 -7.87 -17.24 -1.29
N LEU A 75 -7.18 -16.10 -1.35
CA LEU A 75 -6.33 -15.74 -2.48
C LEU A 75 -5.07 -16.60 -2.56
N ILE A 76 -4.46 -16.91 -1.41
CA ILE A 76 -3.25 -17.74 -1.30
C ILE A 76 -3.52 -18.81 -0.23
N PRO A 77 -4.17 -19.93 -0.60
CA PRO A 77 -4.41 -21.02 0.32
C PRO A 77 -3.11 -21.76 0.66
N ALA A 78 -3.03 -22.31 1.88
CA ALA A 78 -1.94 -23.20 2.24
C ALA A 78 -2.01 -24.50 1.40
N ASP A 79 -0.87 -24.95 0.91
CA ASP A 79 -0.74 -26.16 0.11
C ASP A 79 0.59 -26.88 0.37
N ALA A 80 0.98 -27.81 -0.52
CA ALA A 80 2.22 -28.55 -0.38
C ALA A 80 3.48 -27.71 -0.61
N LEU A 81 3.36 -26.52 -1.20
CA LEU A 81 4.47 -25.66 -1.59
C LEU A 81 4.72 -24.54 -0.57
N SER A 82 3.67 -24.01 0.07
CA SER A 82 3.80 -22.94 1.05
C SER A 82 2.64 -22.91 2.05
N ILE A 83 2.88 -22.18 3.15
CA ILE A 83 1.84 -21.70 4.05
C ILE A 83 0.91 -20.69 3.35
N GLY A 84 -0.28 -20.49 3.92
CA GLY A 84 -1.30 -19.58 3.39
C GLY A 84 -0.99 -18.10 3.59
N GLY A 85 -1.74 -17.22 2.92
CA GLY A 85 -1.53 -15.77 2.92
C GLY A 85 -1.64 -15.14 4.32
N LYS A 86 -2.54 -15.61 5.17
CA LYS A 86 -2.62 -15.18 6.58
C LYS A 86 -1.34 -15.52 7.33
N GLU A 87 -0.91 -16.79 7.25
CA GLU A 87 0.29 -17.25 7.92
C GLU A 87 1.56 -16.62 7.33
N ALA A 88 1.57 -16.25 6.05
CA ALA A 88 2.66 -15.49 5.45
C ALA A 88 2.70 -14.02 5.90
N GLY A 89 1.69 -13.52 6.61
CA GLY A 89 1.65 -12.15 7.13
C GLY A 89 1.16 -11.12 6.11
N CYS A 90 0.43 -11.52 5.06
CA CYS A 90 -0.06 -10.59 4.04
C CYS A 90 -0.90 -9.45 4.65
N ALA A 91 -1.77 -9.73 5.63
CA ALA A 91 -2.54 -8.70 6.31
C ALA A 91 -1.66 -7.69 7.08
N VAL A 92 -0.55 -8.17 7.69
CA VAL A 92 0.42 -7.32 8.39
C VAL A 92 1.16 -6.41 7.42
N PHE A 93 1.55 -6.92 6.26
CA PHE A 93 2.09 -6.09 5.18
C PHE A 93 1.10 -4.99 4.80
N ILE A 94 -0.14 -5.36 4.47
CA ILE A 94 -1.18 -4.41 4.05
C ILE A 94 -1.39 -3.34 5.12
N ASP A 95 -1.53 -3.72 6.38
CA ASP A 95 -1.71 -2.82 7.51
C ASP A 95 -0.60 -1.75 7.58
N ARG A 96 0.66 -2.18 7.50
CA ARG A 96 1.83 -1.30 7.55
C ARG A 96 1.90 -0.38 6.34
N GLN A 97 1.58 -0.87 5.15
CA GLN A 97 1.53 -0.05 3.94
C GLN A 97 0.42 1.01 4.03
N LEU A 98 -0.75 0.64 4.57
CA LEU A 98 -1.85 1.56 4.81
C LEU A 98 -1.55 2.57 5.92
N ALA A 99 -0.78 2.21 6.94
CA ALA A 99 -0.31 3.16 7.95
C ALA A 99 0.76 4.13 7.41
N GLY A 100 1.48 3.74 6.35
CA GLY A 100 2.55 4.52 5.73
C GLY A 100 2.11 5.50 4.62
N PHE A 101 3.09 5.98 3.86
CA PHE A 101 2.88 6.95 2.76
C PHE A 101 2.00 6.41 1.63
N TYR A 102 1.97 5.08 1.43
CA TYR A 102 1.09 4.45 0.46
C TYR A 102 -0.37 4.70 0.83
N GLY A 103 -0.75 4.48 2.08
CA GLY A 103 -2.13 4.61 2.55
C GLY A 103 -2.79 5.96 2.30
N THR A 104 -2.01 7.04 2.37
CA THR A 104 -2.48 8.42 2.15
C THR A 104 -2.15 8.96 0.76
N PHE A 105 -1.50 8.17 -0.09
CA PHE A 105 -0.92 8.63 -1.35
C PHE A 105 -0.07 9.90 -1.17
N ALA A 106 0.71 9.99 -0.08
CA ALA A 106 1.46 11.20 0.29
C ALA A 106 2.44 11.72 -0.79
N ARG A 107 2.78 10.87 -1.77
CA ARG A 107 3.70 11.18 -2.88
C ARG A 107 2.99 11.35 -4.22
N LEU A 108 1.67 11.25 -4.28
CA LEU A 108 0.89 11.42 -5.51
C LEU A 108 0.10 12.74 -5.49
N TYR A 109 -0.19 13.26 -6.68
CA TYR A 109 -1.06 14.41 -6.83
C TYR A 109 -2.52 13.99 -6.70
N MET A 110 -3.16 14.39 -5.60
CA MET A 110 -4.54 14.03 -5.25
C MET A 110 -5.47 15.26 -5.19
N GLN A 111 -5.19 16.30 -5.98
CA GLN A 111 -6.11 17.44 -6.11
C GLN A 111 -7.00 17.24 -7.33
N GLY A 112 -8.29 17.57 -7.17
CA GLY A 112 -9.25 17.51 -8.25
C GLY A 112 -8.98 18.54 -9.36
N PRO A 113 -9.80 18.53 -10.43
CA PRO A 113 -11.00 17.72 -10.57
C PRO A 113 -10.71 16.25 -10.89
N PHE A 114 -11.47 15.35 -10.26
CA PHE A 114 -11.47 13.92 -10.61
C PHE A 114 -12.57 13.68 -11.65
N GLN A 115 -12.23 13.05 -12.77
CA GLN A 115 -13.18 12.66 -13.81
C GLN A 115 -12.98 11.19 -14.18
N PRO A 116 -14.03 10.49 -14.64
CA PRO A 116 -13.87 9.16 -15.20
C PRO A 116 -12.82 9.19 -16.32
N GLY A 117 -11.78 8.36 -16.19
CA GLY A 117 -10.75 8.21 -17.21
C GLY A 117 -11.13 7.17 -18.27
N THR A 118 -10.37 7.14 -19.36
CA THR A 118 -10.34 5.98 -20.25
C THR A 118 -9.58 4.83 -19.59
N PRO A 119 -9.77 3.57 -20.02
CA PRO A 119 -9.06 2.43 -19.45
C PRO A 119 -7.52 2.58 -19.45
N GLU A 120 -6.97 3.28 -20.44
CA GLU A 120 -5.53 3.51 -20.60
C GLU A 120 -4.96 4.53 -19.61
N GLN A 121 -5.81 5.35 -18.99
CA GLN A 121 -5.40 6.38 -18.02
C GLN A 121 -5.22 5.82 -16.61
N GLY A 122 -5.55 4.54 -16.40
CA GLY A 122 -5.50 3.91 -15.09
C GLY A 122 -6.51 4.51 -14.11
N ASP A 123 -6.21 4.36 -12.83
CA ASP A 123 -7.10 4.73 -11.75
C ASP A 123 -7.22 6.26 -11.56
N GLN A 124 -8.43 6.78 -11.70
CA GLN A 124 -8.78 8.20 -11.55
C GLN A 124 -9.60 8.47 -10.28
N SER A 125 -9.71 7.51 -9.37
CA SER A 125 -10.52 7.63 -8.16
C SER A 125 -9.94 8.69 -7.20
N PRO A 126 -10.81 9.52 -6.57
CA PRO A 126 -10.37 10.43 -5.51
C PRO A 126 -9.96 9.72 -4.23
N LEU A 127 -10.27 8.43 -4.10
CA LEU A 127 -10.06 7.68 -2.87
C LEU A 127 -8.60 7.27 -2.74
N VAL A 128 -7.97 7.64 -1.63
CA VAL A 128 -6.67 7.08 -1.23
C VAL A 128 -6.83 5.64 -0.71
N PRO A 129 -5.77 4.82 -0.65
CA PRO A 129 -5.90 3.41 -0.26
C PRO A 129 -6.55 3.20 1.10
N GLN A 130 -6.22 4.01 2.11
CA GLN A 130 -6.88 3.94 3.42
C GLN A 130 -8.40 4.05 3.30
N GLN A 131 -8.90 5.01 2.53
CA GLN A 131 -10.33 5.22 2.34
C GLN A 131 -10.98 4.04 1.61
N ARG A 132 -10.28 3.47 0.61
CA ARG A 132 -10.77 2.30 -0.12
C ARG A 132 -10.94 1.10 0.77
N TYR A 133 -9.98 0.83 1.65
CA TYR A 133 -10.08 -0.28 2.60
C TYR A 133 -11.22 -0.07 3.59
N ARG A 134 -11.40 1.15 4.14
CA ARG A 134 -12.51 1.43 5.06
C ARG A 134 -13.87 1.23 4.40
N LEU A 135 -14.07 1.81 3.22
CA LEU A 135 -15.32 1.71 2.48
C LEU A 135 -15.58 0.27 2.03
N GLY A 136 -14.58 -0.38 1.44
CA GLY A 136 -14.71 -1.74 0.92
C GLY A 136 -14.97 -2.78 2.00
N LEU A 137 -14.24 -2.73 3.13
CA LEU A 137 -14.46 -3.66 4.24
C LEU A 137 -15.82 -3.47 4.91
N ALA A 138 -16.25 -2.21 5.12
CA ALA A 138 -17.57 -1.93 5.67
C ALA A 138 -18.70 -2.38 4.73
N ALA A 139 -18.58 -2.10 3.43
CA ALA A 139 -19.56 -2.51 2.43
C ALA A 139 -19.60 -4.04 2.24
N LEU A 140 -18.44 -4.71 2.29
CA LEU A 140 -18.36 -6.17 2.26
C LEU A 140 -19.04 -6.81 3.48
N ASP A 141 -18.78 -6.30 4.68
CA ASP A 141 -19.43 -6.80 5.90
C ASP A 141 -20.96 -6.62 5.81
N ALA A 142 -21.43 -5.46 5.36
CA ALA A 142 -22.86 -5.21 5.15
C ALA A 142 -23.46 -6.17 4.12
N HIS A 143 -22.78 -6.39 2.99
CA HIS A 143 -23.22 -7.33 1.95
C HIS A 143 -23.34 -8.77 2.50
N CYS A 144 -22.29 -9.27 3.17
CA CYS A 144 -22.30 -10.62 3.72
C CYS A 144 -23.35 -10.79 4.82
N ARG A 145 -23.56 -9.78 5.68
CA ARG A 145 -24.62 -9.83 6.70
C ARG A 145 -26.02 -9.82 6.08
N ALA A 146 -26.24 -9.04 5.02
CA ALA A 146 -27.52 -9.01 4.35
C ALA A 146 -27.85 -10.34 3.64
N GLN A 147 -26.87 -10.95 2.96
CA GLN A 147 -27.08 -12.17 2.18
C GLN A 147 -26.97 -13.46 3.00
N HIS A 148 -26.10 -13.48 4.01
CA HIS A 148 -25.72 -14.71 4.73
C HIS A 148 -25.86 -14.60 6.26
N GLN A 149 -26.28 -13.45 6.79
CA GLN A 149 -26.43 -13.18 8.24
C GLN A 149 -25.13 -13.34 9.05
N LYS A 150 -23.98 -13.35 8.37
CA LYS A 150 -22.65 -13.54 8.95
C LYS A 150 -21.65 -12.57 8.30
N PRO A 151 -20.63 -12.11 9.02
CA PRO A 151 -19.51 -11.39 8.40
C PRO A 151 -18.74 -12.33 7.47
N PHE A 152 -18.02 -11.78 6.49
CA PHE A 152 -17.24 -12.54 5.50
C PHE A 152 -16.35 -13.62 6.12
N ARG A 153 -15.59 -13.27 7.17
CA ARG A 153 -14.68 -14.19 7.88
C ARG A 153 -15.36 -15.39 8.56
N ALA A 154 -16.68 -15.33 8.76
CA ALA A 154 -17.47 -16.40 9.38
C ALA A 154 -18.28 -17.22 8.37
N LEU A 155 -18.15 -16.93 7.07
CA LEU A 155 -18.70 -17.73 5.99
C LEU A 155 -17.89 -19.01 5.80
N GLU A 156 -18.51 -20.01 5.18
CA GLU A 156 -17.80 -21.22 4.75
C GLU A 156 -16.86 -20.90 3.58
N ALA A 157 -15.78 -21.67 3.40
CA ALA A 157 -14.76 -21.39 2.38
C ALA A 157 -15.34 -21.23 0.97
N ALA A 158 -16.28 -22.11 0.58
CA ALA A 158 -16.94 -22.03 -0.74
C ALA A 158 -17.79 -20.75 -0.90
N GLN A 159 -18.38 -20.25 0.19
CA GLN A 159 -19.14 -18.99 0.17
C GLN A 159 -18.20 -17.79 0.10
N GLN A 160 -17.06 -17.83 0.81
CA GLN A 160 -16.02 -16.81 0.71
C GLN A 160 -15.50 -16.71 -0.73
N ASP A 161 -15.21 -17.85 -1.37
CA ASP A 161 -14.77 -17.91 -2.76
C ASP A 161 -15.81 -17.35 -3.72
N ALA A 162 -17.08 -17.71 -3.55
CA ALA A 162 -18.16 -17.18 -4.37
C ALA A 162 -18.29 -15.66 -4.25
N VAL A 163 -18.23 -15.12 -3.03
CA VAL A 163 -18.27 -13.68 -2.78
C VAL A 163 -17.06 -12.98 -3.43
N LEU A 164 -15.85 -13.52 -3.29
CA LEU A 164 -14.65 -12.95 -3.90
C LEU A 164 -14.73 -12.95 -5.44
N HIS A 165 -15.18 -14.05 -6.04
CA HIS A 165 -15.39 -14.14 -7.48
C HIS A 165 -16.48 -13.17 -7.97
N ASP A 166 -17.53 -12.95 -7.19
CA ASP A 166 -18.59 -12.01 -7.54
C ASP A 166 -18.18 -10.54 -7.34
N LEU A 167 -17.26 -10.25 -6.42
CA LEU A 167 -16.58 -8.95 -6.34
C LEU A 167 -15.67 -8.71 -7.55
N GLU A 168 -14.84 -9.70 -7.91
CA GLU A 168 -13.95 -9.65 -9.08
C GLU A 168 -14.74 -9.42 -10.38
N GLY A 169 -15.87 -10.11 -10.52
CA GLY A 169 -16.75 -9.99 -11.69
C GLY A 169 -17.68 -8.77 -11.67
N GLY A 170 -17.60 -7.90 -10.65
CA GLY A 170 -18.46 -6.72 -10.52
C GLY A 170 -19.96 -7.04 -10.37
N LYS A 171 -20.30 -8.26 -9.91
CA LYS A 171 -21.71 -8.68 -9.71
C LYS A 171 -22.29 -8.19 -8.38
N ILE A 172 -21.44 -7.85 -7.43
CA ILE A 172 -21.82 -7.24 -6.15
C ILE A 172 -21.71 -5.73 -6.27
N THR A 173 -22.78 -5.03 -5.92
CA THR A 173 -22.73 -3.57 -5.72
C THR A 173 -22.30 -3.28 -4.28
N LEU A 174 -21.17 -2.59 -4.12
CA LEU A 174 -20.73 -2.05 -2.84
C LEU A 174 -21.10 -0.57 -2.75
N ASP A 175 -21.47 -0.12 -1.55
CA ASP A 175 -21.74 1.29 -1.30
C ASP A 175 -20.42 2.07 -1.16
N GLY A 176 -20.31 3.21 -1.84
CA GLY A 176 -19.16 4.11 -1.75
C GLY A 176 -17.88 3.71 -2.49
N ILE A 177 -17.77 2.48 -3.03
CA ILE A 177 -16.60 2.04 -3.81
C ILE A 177 -17.01 1.02 -4.88
N ASP A 178 -16.31 1.05 -6.03
CA ASP A 178 -16.45 0.01 -7.04
C ASP A 178 -15.93 -1.35 -6.51
N ALA A 179 -16.71 -2.41 -6.70
CA ALA A 179 -16.39 -3.74 -6.17
C ALA A 179 -15.12 -4.33 -6.79
N THR A 180 -14.96 -4.16 -8.10
CA THR A 180 -13.80 -4.65 -8.84
C THR A 180 -12.53 -3.93 -8.39
N LEU A 181 -12.61 -2.61 -8.20
CA LEU A 181 -11.52 -1.79 -7.67
C LEU A 181 -11.09 -2.24 -6.26
N PHE A 182 -12.06 -2.46 -5.37
CA PHE A 182 -11.77 -2.96 -4.03
C PHE A 182 -11.08 -4.33 -4.07
N PHE A 183 -11.66 -5.29 -4.80
CA PHE A 183 -11.09 -6.62 -4.94
C PHE A 183 -9.67 -6.58 -5.52
N THR A 184 -9.48 -5.84 -6.63
CA THR A 184 -8.17 -5.73 -7.29
C THR A 184 -7.13 -5.11 -6.36
N THR A 185 -7.51 -4.11 -5.55
CA THR A 185 -6.63 -3.50 -4.56
C THR A 185 -6.17 -4.52 -3.51
N VAL A 186 -7.10 -5.28 -2.93
CA VAL A 186 -6.79 -6.31 -1.92
C VAL A 186 -5.95 -7.44 -2.52
N LEU A 187 -6.27 -7.88 -3.74
CA LEU A 187 -5.50 -8.89 -4.47
C LEU A 187 -4.06 -8.43 -4.70
N GLN A 188 -3.88 -7.23 -5.26
CA GLN A 188 -2.57 -6.69 -5.53
C GLN A 188 -1.74 -6.57 -4.25
N ASN A 189 -2.29 -6.00 -3.18
CA ASN A 189 -1.51 -5.87 -1.94
C ASN A 189 -1.29 -7.21 -1.23
N THR A 190 -2.16 -8.20 -1.41
CA THR A 190 -1.92 -9.57 -0.91
C THR A 190 -0.74 -10.21 -1.63
N MET A 191 -0.68 -10.06 -2.97
CA MET A 191 0.45 -10.53 -3.77
C MET A 191 1.75 -9.81 -3.41
N GLU A 192 1.72 -8.48 -3.26
CA GLU A 192 2.85 -7.70 -2.76
C GLU A 192 3.29 -8.19 -1.37
N GLY A 193 2.33 -8.40 -0.45
CA GLY A 193 2.62 -8.92 0.89
C GLY A 193 3.18 -10.33 0.90
N PHE A 194 2.83 -11.18 -0.05
CA PHE A 194 3.34 -12.54 -0.11
C PHE A 194 4.73 -12.62 -0.73
N PHE A 195 5.04 -11.78 -1.72
CA PHE A 195 6.28 -11.88 -2.50
C PHE A 195 7.35 -10.82 -2.17
N ALA A 196 6.99 -9.71 -1.51
CA ALA A 196 7.95 -8.69 -1.11
C ALA A 196 8.93 -9.17 -0.03
N ASP A 197 9.91 -8.33 0.28
CA ASP A 197 10.85 -8.59 1.37
C ASP A 197 10.13 -8.63 2.73
N PRO A 198 10.45 -9.60 3.61
CA PRO A 198 9.81 -9.72 4.92
C PRO A 198 9.98 -8.52 5.84
N ILE A 199 10.93 -7.62 5.57
CA ILE A 199 11.09 -6.36 6.33
C ILE A 199 9.79 -5.53 6.36
N TYR A 200 8.93 -5.68 5.35
CA TYR A 200 7.64 -5.00 5.27
C TYR A 200 6.51 -5.70 6.05
N GLY A 201 6.76 -6.85 6.67
CA GLY A 201 5.82 -7.57 7.55
C GLY A 201 5.07 -8.74 6.91
N GLY A 202 5.08 -8.83 5.59
CA GLY A 202 4.60 -9.99 4.84
C GLY A 202 5.71 -11.01 4.59
N ASN A 203 5.48 -11.95 3.69
CA ASN A 203 6.43 -13.00 3.29
C ASN A 203 7.23 -13.57 4.47
N ARG A 204 6.55 -13.84 5.59
CA ARG A 204 7.19 -14.20 6.85
C ARG A 204 8.12 -15.38 6.66
N ASP A 205 9.30 -15.30 7.24
CA ASP A 205 10.37 -16.30 7.08
C ASP A 205 10.76 -16.57 5.62
N MET A 206 10.47 -15.63 4.71
CA MET A 206 10.74 -15.71 3.28
C MET A 206 10.07 -16.94 2.64
N VAL A 207 8.87 -17.30 3.09
CA VAL A 207 8.15 -18.51 2.65
C VAL A 207 7.95 -18.56 1.13
N SER A 208 7.57 -17.46 0.50
CA SER A 208 7.38 -17.43 -0.96
C SER A 208 8.71 -17.51 -1.70
N TRP A 209 9.78 -16.96 -1.13
CA TRP A 209 11.12 -17.04 -1.72
C TRP A 209 11.69 -18.45 -1.62
N LYS A 210 11.49 -19.12 -0.48
CA LYS A 210 11.83 -20.55 -0.32
C LYS A 210 11.06 -21.41 -1.32
N MET A 211 9.76 -21.15 -1.48
CA MET A 211 8.90 -21.82 -2.46
C MET A 211 9.43 -21.65 -3.90
N LEU A 212 9.79 -20.43 -4.29
CA LEU A 212 10.29 -20.13 -5.64
C LEU A 212 11.77 -20.51 -5.85
N GLY A 213 12.51 -20.80 -4.79
CA GLY A 213 13.98 -20.88 -4.83
C GLY A 213 14.64 -19.52 -5.09
N PHE A 214 13.95 -18.41 -4.77
CA PHE A 214 14.50 -17.07 -4.91
C PHE A 214 15.52 -16.80 -3.78
N PRO A 215 16.79 -16.54 -4.11
CA PRO A 215 17.86 -16.38 -3.12
C PRO A 215 17.81 -15.09 -2.27
N GLY A 216 16.89 -14.17 -2.57
CA GLY A 216 16.74 -12.90 -1.86
C GLY A 216 17.79 -11.85 -2.22
N ALA A 217 17.95 -10.84 -1.35
CA ALA A 217 18.83 -9.69 -1.48
C ALA A 217 20.32 -10.03 -1.24
N ARG A 218 20.84 -11.05 -1.92
CA ARG A 218 22.27 -11.39 -1.87
C ARG A 218 23.12 -10.37 -2.60
N TYR A 219 24.21 -9.97 -1.95
CA TYR A 219 25.17 -9.02 -2.51
C TYR A 219 26.03 -9.60 -3.64
N ASP A 220 26.46 -10.87 -3.54
CA ASP A 220 27.41 -11.46 -4.47
C ASP A 220 26.91 -12.78 -5.08
N TYR A 221 26.96 -12.86 -6.41
CA TYR A 221 26.63 -14.03 -7.20
C TYR A 221 27.80 -14.58 -8.04
N ARG A 222 29.00 -13.99 -7.95
CA ARG A 222 30.14 -14.31 -8.84
C ARG A 222 30.46 -15.81 -8.88
N ASP A 223 30.41 -16.49 -7.73
CA ASP A 223 30.69 -17.93 -7.62
C ASP A 223 29.59 -18.83 -8.22
N TYR A 224 28.45 -18.24 -8.62
CA TYR A 224 27.29 -18.94 -9.18
C TYR A 224 27.04 -18.60 -10.64
N VAL A 225 27.71 -17.58 -11.21
CA VAL A 225 27.47 -17.10 -12.58
C VAL A 225 27.63 -18.22 -13.63
N SER A 226 28.60 -19.11 -13.44
CA SER A 226 28.86 -20.23 -14.36
C SER A 226 27.96 -21.45 -14.15
N LYS A 227 27.15 -21.48 -13.08
CA LYS A 227 26.31 -22.63 -12.69
C LYS A 227 24.95 -22.58 -13.37
N HIS A 228 24.95 -22.60 -14.71
CA HIS A 228 23.73 -22.58 -15.52
C HIS A 228 22.87 -23.84 -15.29
N ASN A 229 21.55 -23.67 -15.21
CA ASN A 229 20.57 -24.75 -15.04
C ASN A 229 20.81 -25.67 -13.84
N GLN A 230 21.56 -25.19 -12.83
CA GLN A 230 21.79 -25.91 -11.59
C GLN A 230 20.94 -25.31 -10.48
N LYS A 231 20.39 -26.18 -9.63
CA LYS A 231 19.75 -25.75 -8.40
C LYS A 231 20.83 -25.31 -7.42
N LEU A 232 20.79 -24.03 -7.05
CA LEU A 232 21.84 -23.43 -6.20
C LEU A 232 21.59 -23.65 -4.69
N ASP A 233 20.38 -24.08 -4.31
CA ASP A 233 19.94 -24.34 -2.93
C ASP A 233 20.38 -23.25 -1.93
N LEU A 234 20.31 -21.99 -2.37
CA LEU A 234 20.67 -20.83 -1.58
C LEU A 234 19.57 -20.51 -0.58
N VAL A 235 19.93 -20.40 0.69
CA VAL A 235 19.02 -19.91 1.73
C VAL A 235 18.61 -18.47 1.42
N PRO A 236 17.32 -18.11 1.33
CA PRO A 236 16.94 -16.74 1.03
C PRO A 236 17.43 -15.75 2.09
N LEU A 237 17.74 -14.53 1.66
CA LEU A 237 18.23 -13.45 2.51
C LEU A 237 17.40 -12.18 2.32
N SER A 238 16.81 -11.67 3.40
CA SER A 238 16.13 -10.36 3.42
C SER A 238 17.15 -9.23 3.34
N ILE A 239 16.69 -8.03 2.96
CA ILE A 239 17.41 -6.76 3.10
C ILE A 239 17.88 -6.54 4.54
N GLN A 240 17.11 -6.99 5.54
CA GLN A 240 17.52 -6.92 6.95
C GLN A 240 18.67 -7.90 7.29
N GLY A 241 19.07 -8.75 6.33
CA GLY A 241 20.07 -9.78 6.49
C GLY A 241 19.49 -11.10 7.03
N SER A 242 20.38 -11.96 7.51
CA SER A 242 20.03 -13.23 8.16
C SER A 242 20.16 -13.14 9.67
N ALA A 243 19.31 -13.86 10.40
CA ALA A 243 19.52 -14.11 11.83
C ALA A 243 20.89 -14.79 12.11
N ALA A 244 21.46 -15.51 11.13
CA ALA A 244 22.80 -16.09 11.22
C ALA A 244 23.94 -15.06 11.07
N TRP A 245 23.63 -13.82 10.66
CA TRP A 245 24.59 -12.73 10.50
C TRP A 245 24.69 -11.82 11.73
N LYS A 246 24.04 -12.17 12.84
CA LYS A 246 24.32 -11.51 14.13
C LYS A 246 25.78 -11.76 14.50
N ILE A 247 26.65 -10.83 14.14
CA ILE A 247 28.01 -10.76 14.64
C ILE A 247 27.88 -10.57 16.16
N LYS A 248 28.50 -11.46 16.94
CA LYS A 248 28.64 -11.26 18.39
C LYS A 248 29.31 -9.90 18.59
N SER A 249 28.58 -8.97 19.20
CA SER A 249 29.15 -7.76 19.79
C SER A 249 30.11 -8.12 20.92
#